data_AF-A0A536F963-F1
#
_entry.id   AF-A0A536F963-F1
#
_cell.length_a   1.000
_cell.length_b   1.000
_cell.length_c   1.000
_cell.angle_alpha   90.00
_cell.angle_beta   90.00
_cell.angle_gamma   90.00
#
_symmetry.space_group_name_H-M   'P 1'
#
loop_
_entity.id
_entity.type
_entity.pdbx_description
1 polymer ?
#
loop_
_entity_poly.entity_id
_entity_poly.type
_entity_poly.pdbx_seq_one_letter_code
_entity_poly.pdbx_strand_id
1 'polypeptide(L)'
;MGDVARRIYRYGTWLMLVVIIGQFTAAGAGVFSTMADNASGAYILRYHTIAGPLVVLILSLVMIIAAFIGRLPWRMTGLAAAFIPLLFLQSLFIIPYRYPTDIPALGRMPWLSALHVVNALFIFWLAFQWPVWTQRDLRELSQRRAEASRESAGALASGG
;
A
#
# COMPACT_ATOMS: atom_id res chain seq x y z
N MET A 1 -5.67 20.38 -12.59
CA MET A 1 -5.70 19.53 -11.37
C MET A 1 -5.43 18.05 -11.65
N GLY A 2 -6.07 17.44 -12.67
CA GLY A 2 -5.90 16.01 -12.96
C GLY A 2 -4.45 15.53 -13.21
N ASP A 3 -3.62 16.31 -13.91
CA ASP A 3 -2.24 15.90 -14.18
C ASP A 3 -1.35 15.95 -12.92
N VAL A 4 -1.60 16.90 -12.02
CA VAL A 4 -0.94 16.94 -10.70
C VAL A 4 -1.36 15.73 -9.87
N ALA A 5 -2.65 15.41 -9.83
CA ALA A 5 -3.16 14.24 -9.11
C ALA A 5 -2.55 12.92 -9.64
N ARG A 6 -2.37 12.77 -10.95
CA ARG A 6 -1.68 11.61 -11.55
C ARG A 6 -0.21 11.53 -11.17
N ARG A 7 0.49 12.66 -11.07
CA ARG A 7 1.88 12.71 -10.58
C ARG A 7 1.95 12.32 -9.11
N ILE A 8 1.08 12.89 -8.27
CA ILE A 8 0.96 12.52 -6.85
C ILE A 8 0.74 11.01 -6.74
N TYR A 9 -0.21 10.46 -7.50
CA TYR A 9 -0.47 9.03 -7.51
C TYR A 9 0.77 8.22 -7.91
N ARG A 10 1.43 8.59 -9.02
CA ARG A 10 2.65 7.91 -9.48
C ARG A 10 3.74 7.89 -8.42
N TYR A 11 4.09 9.03 -7.84
CA TYR A 11 5.14 9.10 -6.81
C TYR A 11 4.70 8.47 -5.49
N GLY A 12 3.42 8.57 -5.15
CA GLY A 12 2.85 7.94 -3.96
C GLY A 12 2.96 6.42 -3.97
N THR A 13 2.88 5.76 -5.13
CA THR A 13 3.14 4.30 -5.20
C THR A 13 4.57 3.93 -4.82
N TRP A 14 5.56 4.72 -5.26
CA TRP A 14 6.97 4.53 -4.88
C TRP A 14 7.20 4.83 -3.41
N LEU A 15 6.58 5.91 -2.90
CA LEU A 15 6.64 6.23 -1.48
C LEU A 15 6.04 5.11 -0.63
N MET A 16 4.91 4.54 -1.04
CA MET A 16 4.31 3.40 -0.36
C MET A 16 5.28 2.22 -0.32
N LEU A 17 5.91 1.87 -1.44
CA LEU A 17 6.91 0.80 -1.47
C LEU A 17 8.04 1.05 -0.45
N VAL A 18 8.60 2.25 -0.41
CA VAL A 18 9.65 2.61 0.56
C VAL A 18 9.15 2.48 2.01
N VAL A 19 7.94 2.97 2.29
CA VAL A 19 7.32 2.84 3.62
C VAL A 19 7.16 1.38 4.01
N ILE A 20 6.64 0.54 3.10
CA ILE A 20 6.42 -0.89 3.35
C ILE A 20 7.74 -1.64 3.55
N ILE A 21 8.79 -1.32 2.78
CA ILE A 21 10.15 -1.84 3.03
C ILE A 21 10.61 -1.45 4.44
N GLY A 22 10.49 -0.17 4.80
CA GLY A 22 10.84 0.31 6.14
C GLY A 22 10.06 -0.40 7.25
N GLN A 23 8.79 -0.70 7.03
CA GLN A 23 7.97 -1.47 7.97
C GLN A 23 8.47 -2.90 8.14
N PHE A 24 8.78 -3.58 7.05
CA PHE A 24 9.31 -4.94 7.09
C PHE A 24 10.67 -5.01 7.80
N THR A 25 11.55 -4.05 7.50
CA THR A 25 12.85 -3.91 8.17
C THR A 25 12.70 -3.58 9.64
N ALA A 26 11.83 -2.64 10.01
CA ALA A 26 11.60 -2.26 11.41
C ALA A 26 11.00 -3.42 12.23
N ALA A 27 10.12 -4.23 11.64
CA ALA A 27 9.60 -5.44 12.27
C ALA A 27 10.72 -6.44 12.56
N GLY A 28 11.51 -6.79 11.54
CA GLY A 28 12.64 -7.72 11.68
C GLY A 28 13.69 -7.22 12.67
N ALA A 29 14.14 -5.97 12.53
CA ALA A 29 15.11 -5.36 13.43
C ALA A 29 14.62 -5.35 14.88
N GLY A 30 13.35 -5.02 15.11
CA GLY A 30 12.75 -5.03 16.44
C GLY A 30 12.71 -6.43 17.06
N VAL A 31 12.31 -7.45 16.29
CA VAL A 31 12.25 -8.84 16.74
C VAL A 31 13.65 -9.36 17.08
N PHE A 32 14.61 -9.22 16.16
CA PHE A 32 15.97 -9.72 16.39
C PHE A 32 16.68 -8.97 17.52
N SER A 33 16.44 -7.67 17.68
CA SER A 33 16.97 -6.91 18.82
C SER A 33 16.39 -7.38 20.16
N THR A 34 15.10 -7.72 20.18
CA THR A 34 14.44 -8.29 21.37
C THR A 34 15.03 -9.66 21.72
N MET A 35 15.29 -10.50 20.72
CA MET A 35 15.94 -11.80 20.93
C MET A 35 17.38 -11.69 21.43
N ALA A 36 18.08 -10.60 21.06
CA ALA A 36 19.45 -10.31 21.47
C ALA A 36 19.57 -9.50 22.78
N ASP A 37 18.46 -9.31 23.51
CA ASP A 37 18.37 -8.47 24.72
C ASP A 37 18.88 -7.03 24.53
N ASN A 38 18.76 -6.50 23.31
CA ASN A 38 19.13 -5.14 22.95
C ASN A 38 17.91 -4.21 23.04
N ALA A 39 17.71 -3.62 24.22
CA ALA A 39 16.60 -2.72 24.50
C ALA A 39 16.53 -1.50 23.56
N SER A 40 17.68 -0.96 23.12
CA SER A 40 17.72 0.19 22.20
C SER A 40 17.21 -0.20 20.81
N GLY A 41 17.65 -1.35 20.30
CA GLY A 41 17.16 -1.89 19.02
C GLY A 41 15.70 -2.31 19.07
N ALA A 42 15.21 -2.81 20.21
CA ALA A 42 13.80 -3.17 20.39
C ALA A 42 12.85 -1.96 20.27
N TYR A 43 13.32 -0.74 20.55
CA TYR A 43 12.53 0.49 20.35
C TYR A 43 12.09 0.68 18.89
N ILE A 44 12.88 0.17 17.93
CA ILE A 44 12.55 0.24 16.50
C ILE A 44 11.19 -0.41 16.21
N LEU A 45 10.78 -1.41 17.01
CA LEU A 45 9.48 -2.07 16.88
C LEU A 45 8.28 -1.12 17.07
N ARG A 46 8.45 0.02 17.76
CA ARG A 46 7.40 1.04 17.89
C ARG A 46 7.07 1.71 16.56
N TYR A 47 8.08 1.92 15.71
CA TYR A 47 7.84 2.45 14.36
C TYR A 47 7.05 1.47 13.49
N HIS A 48 7.23 0.18 13.71
CA HIS A 48 6.45 -0.85 13.03
C HIS A 48 5.03 -0.98 13.58
N THR A 49 4.85 -0.89 14.89
CA THR A 49 3.56 -1.20 15.54
C THR A 49 2.60 -0.02 15.64
N ILE A 50 3.07 1.21 15.53
CA ILE A 50 2.24 2.42 15.70
C ILE A 50 2.37 3.35 14.49
N ALA A 51 3.56 3.93 14.26
CA ALA A 51 3.74 4.98 13.27
C ALA A 51 3.51 4.47 11.84
N GLY A 52 4.05 3.30 11.53
CA GLY A 52 3.97 2.66 10.23
C GLY A 52 2.58 2.44 9.67
N PRO A 53 1.71 1.68 10.36
CA PRO A 53 0.35 1.42 9.92
C PRO A 53 -0.45 2.72 9.68
N LEU A 54 -0.25 3.75 10.52
CA LEU A 54 -0.87 5.05 10.34
C LEU A 54 -0.38 5.75 9.06
N VAL A 55 0.92 5.73 8.79
CA VAL A 55 1.48 6.31 7.56
C VAL A 55 0.94 5.58 6.32
N VAL A 56 0.89 4.24 6.34
CA VAL A 56 0.33 3.43 5.24
C VAL A 56 -1.16 3.76 5.04
N LEU A 57 -1.94 3.89 6.12
CA LEU A 57 -3.36 4.24 6.04
C LEU A 57 -3.55 5.63 5.43
N ILE A 58 -2.86 6.65 5.94
CA ILE A 58 -2.94 8.03 5.44
C ILE A 58 -2.54 8.09 3.97
N LEU A 59 -1.42 7.44 3.61
CA LEU A 59 -0.97 7.41 2.23
C LEU A 59 -1.99 6.70 1.32
N SER A 60 -2.60 5.60 1.78
CA SER A 60 -3.66 4.92 1.03
C SER A 60 -4.85 5.84 0.76
N LEU A 61 -5.29 6.62 1.76
CA LEU A 61 -6.37 7.60 1.60
C LEU A 61 -6.00 8.72 0.62
N VAL A 62 -4.79 9.28 0.73
CA VAL A 62 -4.27 10.28 -0.22
C VAL A 62 -4.27 9.73 -1.65
N MET A 63 -3.87 8.46 -1.81
CA MET A 63 -3.83 7.78 -3.10
C MET A 63 -5.22 7.56 -3.69
N ILE A 64 -6.20 7.17 -2.87
CA ILE A 64 -7.60 7.06 -3.29
C ILE A 64 -8.12 8.41 -3.78
N ILE A 65 -7.89 9.48 -3.01
CA ILE A 65 -8.30 10.85 -3.38
C ILE A 65 -7.63 11.27 -4.70
N ALA A 66 -6.32 11.04 -4.84
CA ALA A 66 -5.58 11.35 -6.06
C ALA A 66 -6.10 10.55 -7.26
N ALA A 67 -6.52 9.29 -7.07
CA ALA A 67 -7.10 8.48 -8.12
C ALA A 67 -8.45 9.05 -8.60
N PHE A 68 -9.32 9.47 -7.68
CA PHE A 68 -10.59 10.12 -8.02
C PHE A 68 -10.38 11.46 -8.75
N ILE A 69 -9.54 12.35 -8.21
CA ILE A 69 -9.24 13.66 -8.83
C ILE A 69 -8.56 13.48 -10.19
N GLY A 70 -7.67 12.50 -10.30
CA GLY A 70 -6.95 12.14 -11.52
C GLY A 70 -7.79 11.40 -12.58
N ARG A 71 -9.03 11.03 -12.22
CA ARG A 71 -9.94 10.16 -13.00
C ARG A 71 -9.24 8.89 -13.46
N LEU A 72 -8.53 8.25 -12.55
CA LEU A 72 -7.80 7.01 -12.82
C LEU A 72 -8.74 5.81 -12.92
N PRO A 73 -8.36 4.76 -13.67
CA PRO A 73 -9.09 3.50 -13.75
C PRO A 73 -9.43 2.93 -12.37
N TRP A 74 -10.61 2.31 -12.25
CA TRP A 74 -11.08 1.74 -10.98
C TRP A 74 -10.11 0.70 -10.39
N ARG A 75 -9.38 -0.03 -11.24
CA ARG A 75 -8.33 -0.96 -10.82
C ARG A 75 -7.21 -0.28 -10.04
N MET A 76 -6.86 0.96 -10.38
CA MET A 76 -5.85 1.74 -9.65
C MET A 76 -6.40 2.18 -8.30
N THR A 77 -7.61 2.76 -8.26
CA THR A 77 -8.28 3.12 -7.00
C THR A 77 -8.45 1.92 -6.07
N GLY A 78 -8.86 0.77 -6.63
CA GLY A 78 -9.02 -0.48 -5.91
C GLY A 78 -7.72 -1.00 -5.30
N LEU A 79 -6.59 -0.87 -6.02
CA LEU A 79 -5.28 -1.21 -5.48
C LEU A 79 -4.89 -0.33 -4.29
N ALA A 80 -5.13 0.98 -4.36
CA ALA A 80 -4.92 1.87 -3.22
C ALA A 80 -5.81 1.51 -2.03
N ALA A 81 -7.09 1.23 -2.29
CA ALA A 81 -8.07 0.87 -1.28
C ALA A 81 -7.77 -0.49 -0.63
N ALA A 82 -7.18 -1.44 -1.35
CA ALA A 82 -6.87 -2.78 -0.85
C ALA A 82 -5.92 -2.77 0.36
N PHE A 83 -5.02 -1.79 0.48
CA PHE A 83 -4.14 -1.69 1.64
C PHE A 83 -4.89 -1.47 2.95
N ILE A 84 -6.07 -0.84 2.93
CA ILE A 84 -6.87 -0.56 4.12
C ILE A 84 -7.32 -1.86 4.81
N PRO A 85 -8.13 -2.74 4.17
CA PRO A 85 -8.53 -4.00 4.80
C PRO A 85 -7.32 -4.90 5.10
N LEU A 86 -6.26 -4.85 4.29
CA LEU A 86 -5.03 -5.60 4.58
C LEU A 86 -4.34 -5.14 5.87
N LEU A 87 -4.35 -3.84 6.19
CA LEU A 87 -3.88 -3.31 7.48
C LEU A 87 -4.76 -3.77 8.66
N PHE A 88 -6.08 -3.80 8.48
CA PHE A 88 -6.99 -4.32 9.50
C PHE A 88 -6.75 -5.81 9.75
N LEU A 89 -6.61 -6.61 8.69
CA LEU A 89 -6.24 -8.02 8.78
C LEU A 89 -4.89 -8.21 9.47
N GLN A 90 -3.92 -7.33 9.19
CA GLN A 90 -2.62 -7.37 9.85
C GLN A 90 -2.73 -7.21 11.37
N SER A 91 -3.59 -6.30 11.80
CA SER A 91 -3.87 -6.06 13.22
C SER A 91 -4.66 -7.21 13.84
N LEU A 92 -5.63 -7.78 13.12
CA LEU A 92 -6.43 -8.90 13.59
C LEU A 92 -5.59 -10.17 13.77
N PHE A 93 -4.71 -10.47 12.82
CA PHE A 93 -3.90 -11.69 12.84
C PHE A 93 -2.88 -11.69 13.98
N ILE A 94 -2.38 -10.54 14.46
CA ILE A 94 -1.39 -10.52 15.56
C ILE A 94 -2.01 -10.62 16.95
N ILE A 95 -3.33 -10.42 17.10
CA ILE A 95 -4.03 -10.44 18.40
C ILE A 95 -3.71 -11.69 19.23
N PRO A 96 -3.77 -12.93 18.69
CA PRO A 96 -3.51 -14.14 19.48
C PRO A 96 -2.13 -14.16 20.14
N TYR A 97 -1.12 -13.56 19.50
CA TYR A 97 0.23 -13.46 20.04
C TYR A 97 0.38 -12.31 21.04
N ARG A 98 -0.22 -11.14 20.75
CA ARG A 98 -0.04 -9.93 21.56
C ARG A 98 -0.92 -9.87 22.81
N TYR A 99 -2.10 -10.49 22.74
CA TYR A 99 -3.13 -10.49 23.77
C TYR A 99 -3.63 -11.92 24.04
N PRO A 100 -2.73 -12.85 24.45
CA PRO A 100 -3.05 -14.27 24.55
C PRO A 100 -4.12 -14.57 25.62
N THR A 101 -4.28 -13.69 26.61
CA THR A 101 -5.22 -13.83 27.74
C THR A 101 -6.56 -13.14 27.52
N ASP A 102 -6.64 -12.20 26.59
CA ASP A 102 -7.81 -11.31 26.46
C ASP A 102 -8.99 -12.04 25.79
N ILE A 103 -8.70 -12.99 24.90
CA ILE A 103 -9.69 -13.83 24.23
C ILE A 103 -9.21 -15.29 24.30
N PRO A 104 -9.68 -16.08 25.29
CA PRO A 104 -9.20 -17.45 25.52
C PRO A 104 -9.29 -18.39 24.30
N ALA A 105 -10.29 -18.17 23.43
CA ALA A 105 -10.44 -18.92 22.19
C ALA A 105 -9.30 -18.66 21.18
N LEU A 106 -8.80 -17.42 21.11
CA LEU A 106 -7.73 -17.02 20.19
C LEU A 106 -6.34 -17.39 20.73
N GLY A 107 -6.13 -17.32 22.05
CA GLY A 107 -4.83 -17.66 22.67
C GLY A 107 -4.37 -19.11 22.41
N ARG A 108 -5.28 -20.00 22.02
CA ARG A 108 -4.99 -21.40 21.63
C ARG A 108 -4.69 -21.59 20.13
N MET A 109 -4.66 -20.51 19.35
CA MET A 109 -4.51 -20.56 17.89
C MET A 109 -3.27 -19.77 17.43
N PRO A 110 -2.04 -20.16 17.82
CA PRO A 110 -0.81 -19.44 17.44
C PRO A 110 -0.58 -19.39 15.93
N TRP A 111 -1.16 -20.34 15.18
CA TRP A 111 -1.12 -20.35 13.72
C TRP A 111 -1.86 -19.16 13.09
N LEU A 112 -2.84 -18.55 13.76
CA LEU A 112 -3.48 -17.31 13.29
C LEU A 112 -2.47 -16.15 13.28
N SER A 113 -1.55 -16.11 14.25
CA SER A 113 -0.45 -15.14 14.25
C SER A 113 0.54 -15.37 13.11
N ALA A 114 0.66 -16.59 12.58
CA ALA A 114 1.45 -16.81 11.37
C ALA A 114 0.82 -16.14 10.13
N LEU A 115 -0.50 -15.97 10.09
CA LEU A 115 -1.18 -15.23 9.01
C LEU A 115 -0.78 -13.75 8.99
N HIS A 116 -0.34 -13.18 10.11
CA HIS A 116 0.25 -11.83 10.14
C HIS A 116 1.48 -11.76 9.22
N VAL A 117 2.39 -12.73 9.31
CA VAL A 117 3.59 -12.75 8.45
C VAL A 117 3.21 -13.00 6.99
N VAL A 118 2.28 -13.90 6.72
CA VAL A 118 1.79 -14.19 5.37
C VAL A 118 1.13 -12.96 4.74
N ASN A 119 0.27 -12.26 5.48
CA ASN A 119 -0.37 -11.04 5.01
C ASN A 119 0.65 -9.90 4.82
N ALA A 120 1.68 -9.80 5.66
CA ALA A 120 2.79 -8.86 5.45
C ALA A 120 3.54 -9.13 4.13
N LEU A 121 3.84 -10.40 3.82
CA LEU A 121 4.46 -10.79 2.57
C LEU A 121 3.57 -10.46 1.36
N PHE A 122 2.27 -10.66 1.48
CA PHE A 122 1.31 -10.29 0.45
C PHE A 122 1.25 -8.76 0.23
N ILE A 123 1.17 -7.98 1.31
CA ILE A 123 1.26 -6.50 1.26
C ILE A 123 2.57 -6.05 0.60
N PHE A 124 3.69 -6.67 0.97
CA PHE A 124 5.01 -6.37 0.42
C PHE A 124 5.06 -6.65 -1.09
N TRP A 125 4.59 -7.83 -1.51
CA TRP A 125 4.47 -8.16 -2.92
C TRP A 125 3.58 -7.15 -3.67
N LEU A 126 2.41 -6.83 -3.11
CA LEU A 126 1.49 -5.87 -3.71
C LEU A 126 2.15 -4.50 -3.87
N ALA A 127 2.84 -4.01 -2.84
CA ALA A 127 3.58 -2.75 -2.86
C ALA A 127 4.70 -2.75 -3.91
N PHE A 128 5.35 -3.89 -4.17
CA PHE A 128 6.38 -4.01 -5.19
C PHE A 128 5.79 -3.96 -6.62
N GLN A 129 4.65 -4.60 -6.83
CA GLN A 129 3.97 -4.61 -8.13
C GLN A 129 3.28 -3.28 -8.45
N TRP A 130 2.82 -2.57 -7.42
CA TRP A 130 1.95 -1.41 -7.59
C TRP A 130 2.57 -0.26 -8.41
N PRO A 131 3.85 0.15 -8.23
CA PRO A 131 4.49 1.13 -9.10
C PRO A 131 4.58 0.68 -10.57
N VAL A 132 4.84 -0.60 -10.81
CA VAL A 132 4.97 -1.16 -12.16
C VAL A 132 3.62 -1.11 -12.88
N TRP A 133 2.57 -1.60 -12.24
CA TRP A 133 1.21 -1.56 -12.80
C TRP A 133 0.72 -0.13 -13.01
N THR A 134 1.01 0.76 -12.06
CA THR A 134 0.66 2.19 -12.17
C THR A 134 1.34 2.85 -13.37
N GLN A 135 2.63 2.57 -13.61
CA GLN A 135 3.31 3.11 -14.78
C GLN A 135 2.72 2.60 -16.09
N ARG A 136 2.40 1.30 -16.17
CA ARG A 136 1.74 0.72 -17.33
C ARG A 136 0.39 1.40 -17.61
N ASP A 137 -0.46 1.48 -16.59
CA ASP A 137 -1.80 2.06 -16.70
C ASP A 137 -1.78 3.54 -17.08
N LEU A 138 -0.85 4.32 -16.52
CA LEU A 138 -0.69 5.73 -16.88
C LEU A 138 -0.22 5.91 -18.33
N ARG A 139 0.64 5.03 -18.84
CA ARG A 139 1.07 5.04 -20.24
C ARG A 139 -0.11 4.74 -21.17
N GLU A 140 -0.89 3.70 -20.88
CA GLU A 140 -2.10 3.34 -21.64
C GLU A 140 -3.10 4.51 -21.70
N LEU A 141 -3.34 5.18 -20.56
CA LEU A 141 -4.22 6.35 -20.52
C LEU A 141 -3.70 7.53 -21.36
N SER A 142 -2.38 7.75 -21.35
CA SER A 142 -1.78 8.81 -22.15
C SER A 142 -1.88 8.55 -23.65
N GLN A 143 -1.70 7.29 -24.08
CA GLN A 143 -1.82 6.85 -25.46
C GLN A 143 -3.26 7.03 -25.97
N ARG A 144 -4.24 6.51 -25.21
CA ARG A 144 -5.67 6.66 -25.55
C ARG A 144 -6.10 8.11 -25.69
N ARG A 145 -5.57 9.01 -24.84
CA ARG A 145 -5.85 10.45 -24.94
C ARG A 145 -5.23 11.07 -26.18
N ALA A 146 -4.02 10.66 -26.55
CA ALA A 146 -3.34 11.15 -27.75
C ALA A 146 -4.07 10.68 -29.04
N GLU A 147 -4.51 9.42 -29.07
CA GLU A 147 -5.29 8.85 -30.18
C GLU A 147 -6.62 9.61 -30.37
N ALA A 148 -7.41 9.78 -29.30
CA ALA A 148 -8.66 10.53 -29.36
C ALA A 148 -8.46 12.00 -29.81
N SER A 149 -7.34 12.63 -29.44
CA SER A 149 -7.01 13.99 -29.87
C SER A 149 -6.68 14.04 -31.38
N ARG A 150 -6.00 13.03 -31.91
CA ARG A 150 -5.69 12.92 -33.34
C ARG A 150 -6.94 12.65 -34.18
N GLU A 151 -7.82 11.76 -33.73
CA GLU A 151 -9.10 11.48 -34.40
C GLU A 151 -9.97 12.73 -34.47
N SER A 152 -10.06 13.47 -33.36
CA SER A 152 -10.81 14.74 -33.31
C SER A 152 -10.23 15.79 -34.27
N ALA A 153 -8.90 15.91 -34.34
CA ALA A 153 -8.24 16.84 -35.26
C ALA A 153 -8.42 16.43 -36.74
N GLY A 154 -8.36 15.13 -37.05
CA GLY A 154 -8.59 14.61 -38.40
C GLY A 154 -10.03 14.82 -38.87
N ALA A 155 -11.01 14.57 -38.00
CA ALA A 155 -12.44 14.79 -38.30
C ALA A 155 -12.75 16.26 -38.61
N LEU A 156 -12.11 17.21 -37.89
CA LEU A 156 -12.22 18.64 -38.17
C LEU A 156 -11.58 19.03 -39.52
N ALA A 157 -10.49 18.38 -39.92
CA ALA A 157 -9.79 18.66 -41.16
C ALA A 157 -10.51 18.09 -42.41
N SER A 158 -11.29 17.02 -42.27
CA SER A 158 -12.02 16.39 -43.38
C SER A 158 -13.46 16.90 -43.57
N GLY A 159 -13.98 17.69 -42.63
CA GLY A 159 -15.36 18.17 -42.60
C GLY A 159 -15.57 19.62 -43.03
N GLY A 160 -14.54 20.27 -43.59
CA GLY A 160 -14.59 21.62 -44.18
C GLY A 160 -14.22 21.58 -45.65
#